data_AF-A0A2P2M4F9-F1
#
_entry.id   AF-A0A2P2M4F9-F1
#
_cell.length_a   1.000
_cell.length_b   1.000
_cell.length_c   1.000
_cell.angle_alpha   90.00
_cell.angle_beta   90.00
_cell.angle_gamma   90.00
#
_symmetry.space_group_name_H-M   'P 1'
#
loop_
_entity.id
_entity.type
_entity.pdbx_description
1 polymer ?
#
loop_
_entity_poly.entity_id
_entity_poly.type
_entity_poly.pdbx_seq_one_letter_code
_entity_poly.pdbx_strand_id
1 'polypeptide(L)'
;MSVAISGKTSYRDRTQEFLSVAERLKKSFSSLANDASSASTSSNSSYNAKSDATRSAVSIQSEFNKRASKIGYGIHQTSQKLAKLAKLAKRTSVFDDPTMEIQEMTAVLKQDITALNAAVVDLQLLCNSQNDSGNISSDTTTHSTTVVDNLKNRLMSATKEFKEVLTMRTENLKVHENRRQLFSSAASKDATNPFVRQRPLASRASTNASRAPPPPWANGSASSSQLFGSKQADVESQPLLQQQQQQRQQQQQMVPLQDSYMQSRAEALHNVESTIHELSNIFTQLATMVSQQGELAIRIDENIDETLTNVEGAQGQLVRYLNSISSNKWLMIKIFFVLIVFLVIFLVFVA
;
A
#
# COMPACT_ATOMS: atom_id res chain seq x y z
N MET A 1 -45.43 17.41 1.72
CA MET A 1 -45.49 17.53 3.19
C MET A 1 -44.28 16.78 3.73
N SER A 2 -43.26 17.48 4.22
CA SER A 2 -41.96 16.89 4.58
C SER A 2 -41.71 17.11 6.07
N VAL A 3 -41.56 16.05 6.85
CA VAL A 3 -41.34 16.11 8.30
C VAL A 3 -39.86 15.89 8.58
N ALA A 4 -39.13 16.96 8.86
CA ALA A 4 -37.74 16.90 9.26
C ALA A 4 -37.61 16.59 10.76
N ILE A 5 -37.23 15.36 11.10
CA ILE A 5 -36.90 14.98 12.49
C ILE A 5 -35.46 15.44 12.77
N SER A 6 -35.30 16.64 13.34
CA SER A 6 -33.99 17.14 13.80
C SER A 6 -33.75 16.78 15.27
N GLY A 7 -33.37 15.53 15.50
CA GLY A 7 -32.87 15.08 16.81
C GLY A 7 -31.46 15.61 17.04
N LYS A 8 -31.33 16.78 17.68
CA LYS A 8 -30.02 17.36 18.06
C LYS A 8 -29.41 16.58 19.23
N THR A 9 -28.60 15.56 18.93
CA THR A 9 -27.69 14.98 19.91
C THR A 9 -26.63 16.02 20.29
N SER A 10 -26.80 16.66 21.44
CA SER A 10 -25.75 17.52 22.00
C SER A 10 -24.61 16.63 22.48
N TYR A 11 -23.53 16.56 21.68
CA TYR A 11 -22.27 15.95 22.07
C TYR A 11 -21.62 16.79 23.16
N ARG A 12 -22.12 16.66 24.39
CA ARG A 12 -21.57 17.30 25.58
C ARG A 12 -20.24 16.62 25.91
N ASP A 13 -19.15 17.37 25.94
CA ASP A 13 -17.85 16.84 26.35
C ASP A 13 -17.91 16.44 27.84
N ARG A 14 -17.83 15.14 28.10
CA ARG A 14 -17.83 14.55 29.45
C ARG A 14 -16.44 14.18 29.95
N THR A 15 -15.38 14.56 29.22
CA THR A 15 -13.98 14.28 29.59
C THR A 15 -13.66 14.84 30.97
N GLN A 16 -14.16 16.04 31.29
CA GLN A 16 -13.98 16.67 32.61
C GLN A 16 -14.71 15.94 33.74
N GLU A 17 -15.93 15.43 33.48
CA GLU A 17 -16.66 14.59 34.43
C GLU A 17 -15.87 13.31 34.72
N PHE A 18 -15.41 12.62 33.67
CA PHE A 18 -14.59 11.41 33.78
C PHE A 18 -13.28 11.63 34.55
N LEU A 19 -12.53 12.70 34.23
CA LEU A 19 -11.31 13.08 34.95
C LEU A 19 -11.59 13.32 36.44
N SER A 20 -12.66 14.04 36.77
CA SER A 20 -13.04 14.30 38.18
C SER A 20 -13.40 13.03 38.96
N VAL A 21 -14.00 12.03 38.29
CA VAL A 21 -14.29 10.72 38.88
C VAL A 21 -13.02 9.90 39.04
N ALA A 22 -12.14 9.90 38.04
CA ALA A 22 -10.85 9.21 38.09
C ALA A 22 -9.94 9.77 39.21
N GLU A 23 -9.89 11.09 39.40
CA GLU A 23 -9.16 11.70 40.51
C GLU A 23 -9.76 11.36 41.88
N ARG A 24 -11.09 11.35 42.02
CA ARG A 24 -11.75 10.90 43.27
C ARG A 24 -11.43 9.44 43.58
N LEU A 25 -11.41 8.57 42.57
CA LEU A 25 -11.12 7.15 42.73
C LEU A 25 -9.64 6.91 43.08
N LYS A 26 -8.71 7.60 42.41
CA LYS A 26 -7.28 7.65 42.76
C LYS A 26 -7.06 8.15 44.19
N LYS A 27 -7.76 9.21 44.60
CA LYS A 27 -7.67 9.77 45.96
C LYS A 27 -8.21 8.80 47.02
N SER A 28 -9.33 8.11 46.73
CA SER A 28 -9.90 7.05 47.56
C SER A 28 -8.92 5.88 47.78
N PHE A 29 -8.26 5.41 46.72
CA PHE A 29 -7.21 4.39 46.83
C PHE A 29 -6.00 4.88 47.64
N SER A 30 -5.57 6.13 47.48
CA SER A 30 -4.47 6.69 48.29
C SER A 30 -4.82 6.83 49.77
N SER A 31 -6.09 7.11 50.13
CA SER A 31 -6.51 7.11 51.54
C SER A 31 -6.52 5.71 52.15
N LEU A 32 -6.82 4.66 51.37
CA LEU A 32 -6.76 3.28 51.86
C LEU A 32 -5.32 2.75 52.02
N ALA A 33 -4.38 3.26 51.20
CA ALA A 33 -2.98 2.86 51.26
C ALA A 33 -2.24 3.39 52.50
N ASN A 34 -2.62 4.57 53.02
CA ASN A 34 -1.96 5.16 54.19
C ASN A 34 -2.33 4.44 55.51
N ASP A 35 -3.55 3.93 55.63
CA ASP A 35 -4.05 3.26 56.85
C ASP A 35 -3.45 1.85 57.06
N ALA A 36 -2.88 1.25 56.02
CA ALA A 36 -2.24 -0.07 56.06
C ALA A 36 -0.76 -0.05 56.48
N SER A 37 -0.19 1.11 56.79
CA SER A 37 1.25 1.26 57.10
C SER A 37 1.66 0.85 58.52
N SER A 38 0.71 0.38 59.35
CA SER A 38 0.91 0.04 60.76
C SER A 38 0.59 -1.42 61.12
N ALA A 39 0.93 -2.38 60.25
CA ALA A 39 0.90 -3.82 60.59
C ALA A 39 2.07 -4.57 59.93
N SER A 40 2.89 -5.23 60.74
CA SER A 40 4.18 -5.80 60.33
C SER A 40 4.16 -7.31 60.07
N THR A 41 4.91 -7.71 59.04
CA THR A 41 5.71 -8.97 58.99
C THR A 41 5.02 -10.31 58.68
N SER A 42 5.77 -11.13 57.93
CA SER A 42 5.64 -12.59 57.70
C SER A 42 4.50 -13.13 56.82
N SER A 43 4.76 -13.20 55.51
CA SER A 43 4.68 -14.44 54.68
C SER A 43 4.66 -14.11 53.18
N ASN A 44 5.83 -14.03 52.51
CA ASN A 44 5.89 -13.69 51.08
C ASN A 44 6.77 -14.64 50.25
N SER A 45 6.23 -15.82 49.91
CA SER A 45 6.90 -16.82 49.04
C SER A 45 5.99 -17.51 48.01
N SER A 46 4.79 -16.99 47.72
CA SER A 46 3.85 -17.59 46.74
C SER A 46 3.23 -16.59 45.74
N TYR A 47 3.72 -15.35 45.70
CA TYR A 47 3.02 -14.21 45.06
C TYR A 47 3.67 -13.76 43.74
N ASN A 48 4.96 -14.06 43.51
CA ASN A 48 5.69 -13.62 42.30
C ASN A 48 5.25 -14.34 41.01
N ALA A 49 4.72 -15.56 41.10
CA ALA A 49 4.34 -16.33 39.91
C ALA A 49 3.26 -15.66 39.04
N LYS A 50 2.33 -14.91 39.67
CA LYS A 50 1.26 -14.19 38.94
C LYS A 50 1.74 -12.88 38.32
N SER A 51 2.72 -12.20 38.91
CA SER A 51 3.28 -10.96 38.36
C SER A 51 4.18 -11.20 37.14
N ASP A 52 4.90 -12.33 37.10
CA ASP A 52 5.74 -12.66 35.94
C ASP A 52 4.88 -13.15 34.76
N ALA A 53 3.81 -13.91 35.01
CA ALA A 53 2.87 -14.34 33.97
C ALA A 53 2.08 -13.18 33.32
N THR A 54 1.77 -12.12 34.06
CA THR A 54 1.14 -10.92 33.49
C THR A 54 2.14 -10.03 32.75
N ARG A 55 3.39 -9.93 33.23
CA ARG A 55 4.46 -9.23 32.51
C ARG A 55 4.83 -9.91 31.20
N SER A 56 4.87 -11.24 31.15
CA SER A 56 5.14 -11.98 29.92
C SER A 56 4.00 -11.83 28.90
N ALA A 57 2.74 -11.90 29.31
CA ALA A 57 1.60 -11.67 28.41
C ALA A 57 1.66 -10.27 27.74
N VAL A 58 1.92 -9.22 28.54
CA VAL A 58 2.07 -7.84 28.04
C VAL A 58 3.28 -7.69 27.10
N SER A 59 4.41 -8.37 27.38
CA SER A 59 5.58 -8.31 26.50
C SER A 59 5.35 -9.03 25.16
N ILE A 60 4.65 -10.17 25.16
CA ILE A 60 4.29 -10.91 23.95
C ILE A 60 3.31 -10.09 23.08
N GLN A 61 2.30 -9.45 23.69
CA GLN A 61 1.37 -8.57 22.97
C GLN A 61 2.08 -7.31 22.41
N SER A 62 3.05 -6.77 23.13
CA SER A 62 3.92 -5.67 22.64
C SER A 62 4.76 -6.09 21.43
N GLU A 63 5.36 -7.29 21.45
CA GLU A 63 6.11 -7.82 20.32
C GLU A 63 5.24 -8.14 19.10
N PHE A 64 4.02 -8.69 19.30
CA PHE A 64 3.03 -8.83 18.23
C PHE A 64 2.71 -7.49 17.57
N ASN A 65 2.33 -6.48 18.36
CA ASN A 65 1.97 -5.14 17.87
C ASN A 65 3.13 -4.47 17.12
N LYS A 66 4.35 -4.62 17.62
CA LYS A 66 5.58 -4.10 17.00
C LYS A 66 5.88 -4.77 15.65
N ARG A 67 5.70 -6.09 15.54
CA ARG A 67 5.83 -6.83 14.27
C ARG A 67 4.74 -6.44 13.28
N ALA A 68 3.48 -6.42 13.71
CA ALA A 68 2.34 -6.00 12.90
C ALA A 68 2.49 -4.57 12.35
N SER A 69 2.95 -3.62 13.19
CA SER A 69 3.24 -2.25 12.80
C SER A 69 4.35 -2.18 11.73
N LYS A 70 5.45 -2.91 11.91
CA LYS A 70 6.55 -2.98 10.94
C LYS A 70 6.08 -3.53 9.58
N ILE A 71 5.27 -4.59 9.59
CA ILE A 71 4.69 -5.18 8.38
C ILE A 71 3.74 -4.19 7.70
N GLY A 72 2.81 -3.57 8.44
CA GLY A 72 1.87 -2.58 7.91
C GLY A 72 2.54 -1.35 7.30
N TYR A 73 3.67 -0.92 7.86
CA TYR A 73 4.53 0.13 7.29
C TYR A 73 5.25 -0.34 6.03
N GLY A 74 5.84 -1.55 6.03
CA GLY A 74 6.50 -2.12 4.86
C GLY A 74 5.55 -2.33 3.67
N ILE A 75 4.33 -2.83 3.90
CA ILE A 75 3.28 -2.93 2.87
C ILE A 75 2.98 -1.54 2.28
N HIS A 76 2.92 -0.49 3.09
CA HIS A 76 2.68 0.87 2.61
C HIS A 76 3.85 1.43 1.79
N GLN A 77 5.10 1.20 2.20
CA GLN A 77 6.28 1.58 1.41
C GLN A 77 6.30 0.83 0.06
N THR A 78 5.97 -0.46 0.08
CA THR A 78 5.84 -1.30 -1.12
C THR A 78 4.77 -0.76 -2.07
N SER A 79 3.59 -0.40 -1.57
CA SER A 79 2.53 0.19 -2.41
C SER A 79 2.93 1.55 -3.01
N GLN A 80 3.72 2.37 -2.30
CA GLN A 80 4.26 3.61 -2.87
C GLN A 80 5.28 3.36 -3.99
N LYS A 81 6.20 2.40 -3.80
CA LYS A 81 7.16 1.96 -4.83
C LYS A 81 6.42 1.40 -6.06
N LEU A 82 5.39 0.60 -5.84
CA LEU A 82 4.55 0.02 -6.88
C LEU A 82 3.79 1.07 -7.69
N ALA A 83 3.23 2.09 -7.04
CA ALA A 83 2.59 3.21 -7.73
C ALA A 83 3.57 4.03 -8.60
N LYS A 84 4.87 4.06 -8.27
CA LYS A 84 5.93 4.62 -9.15
C LYS A 84 6.20 3.68 -10.33
N LEU A 85 6.36 2.38 -10.08
CA LEU A 85 6.55 1.37 -11.13
C LEU A 85 5.40 1.39 -12.16
N ALA A 86 4.16 1.49 -11.69
CA ALA A 86 2.96 1.60 -12.52
C ALA A 86 3.00 2.82 -13.45
N LYS A 87 3.55 3.95 -13.00
CA LYS A 87 3.75 5.14 -13.82
C LYS A 87 4.84 4.94 -14.86
N LEU A 88 5.97 4.33 -14.50
CA LEU A 88 7.06 4.01 -15.42
C LEU A 88 6.62 3.02 -16.52
N ALA A 89 5.94 1.93 -16.14
CA ALA A 89 5.44 0.93 -17.06
C ALA A 89 4.40 1.47 -18.06
N LYS A 90 3.65 2.52 -17.69
CA LYS A 90 2.76 3.28 -18.59
C LYS A 90 3.49 4.29 -19.48
N ARG A 91 4.70 4.71 -19.11
CA ARG A 91 5.49 5.75 -19.80
C ARG A 91 6.53 5.21 -20.79
N THR A 92 6.77 3.88 -20.85
CA THR A 92 7.70 3.25 -21.80
C THR A 92 7.46 3.76 -23.22
N SER A 93 8.42 4.54 -23.72
CA SER A 93 8.38 5.13 -25.07
C SER A 93 9.18 4.27 -26.04
N VAL A 94 9.05 4.54 -27.34
CA VAL A 94 9.82 3.85 -28.39
C VAL A 94 11.29 4.28 -28.42
N PHE A 95 11.56 5.49 -27.93
CA PHE A 95 12.85 6.17 -27.99
C PHE A 95 13.47 6.41 -26.60
N ASP A 96 12.71 6.12 -25.55
CA ASP A 96 13.07 6.29 -24.13
C ASP A 96 12.34 5.21 -23.33
N ASP A 97 12.95 4.04 -23.21
CA ASP A 97 12.44 2.90 -22.45
C ASP A 97 13.27 2.77 -21.16
N PRO A 98 12.71 3.08 -19.98
CA PRO A 98 13.42 3.00 -18.71
C PRO A 98 13.56 1.54 -18.24
N THR A 99 14.14 0.69 -19.09
CA THR A 99 14.25 -0.77 -18.89
C THR A 99 14.95 -1.10 -17.58
N MET A 100 16.07 -0.41 -17.31
CA MET A 100 16.90 -0.58 -16.12
C MET A 100 16.19 -0.16 -14.82
N GLU A 101 15.62 1.06 -14.78
CA GLU A 101 14.89 1.57 -13.60
C GLU A 101 13.70 0.66 -13.26
N ILE A 102 12.97 0.19 -14.27
CA ILE A 102 11.86 -0.74 -14.07
C ILE A 102 12.36 -2.11 -13.57
N GLN A 103 13.51 -2.60 -14.04
CA GLN A 103 14.10 -3.86 -13.57
C GLN A 103 14.60 -3.75 -12.12
N GLU A 104 15.27 -2.65 -11.74
CA GLU A 104 15.67 -2.35 -10.37
C GLU A 104 14.46 -2.28 -9.43
N MET A 105 13.45 -1.49 -9.79
CA MET A 105 12.21 -1.37 -9.01
C MET A 105 11.45 -2.69 -8.91
N THR A 106 11.48 -3.54 -9.96
CA THR A 106 10.90 -4.89 -9.93
C THR A 106 11.65 -5.80 -8.96
N ALA A 107 12.99 -5.77 -8.96
CA ALA A 107 13.80 -6.57 -8.04
C ALA A 107 13.59 -6.14 -6.57
N VAL A 108 13.53 -4.83 -6.30
CA VAL A 108 13.24 -4.29 -4.96
C VAL A 108 11.84 -4.68 -4.50
N LEU A 109 10.81 -4.52 -5.35
CA LEU A 109 9.43 -4.89 -5.01
C LEU A 109 9.25 -6.39 -4.79
N LYS A 110 9.92 -7.23 -5.58
CA LYS A 110 10.00 -8.67 -5.36
C LYS A 110 10.57 -8.98 -3.98
N GLN A 111 11.73 -8.40 -3.64
CA GLN A 111 12.36 -8.61 -2.33
C GLN A 111 11.47 -8.14 -1.17
N ASP A 112 10.85 -6.96 -1.30
CA ASP A 112 9.93 -6.41 -0.30
C ASP A 112 8.72 -7.35 -0.09
N ILE A 113 8.06 -7.80 -1.17
CA ILE A 113 6.87 -8.66 -1.08
C ILE A 113 7.20 -10.05 -0.52
N THR A 114 8.31 -10.68 -0.94
CA THR A 114 8.73 -11.97 -0.40
C THR A 114 9.08 -11.87 1.09
N ALA A 115 9.77 -10.79 1.51
CA ALA A 115 10.05 -10.54 2.93
C ALA A 115 8.79 -10.23 3.76
N LEU A 116 7.83 -9.50 3.19
CA LEU A 116 6.54 -9.22 3.84
C LEU A 116 5.68 -10.48 3.97
N ASN A 117 5.66 -11.35 2.96
CA ASN A 117 4.95 -12.62 3.02
C ASN A 117 5.49 -13.51 4.15
N ALA A 118 6.82 -13.67 4.24
CA ALA A 118 7.46 -14.39 5.34
C ALA A 118 7.10 -13.78 6.71
N ALA A 119 7.17 -12.45 6.84
CA ALA A 119 6.84 -11.77 8.10
C ALA A 119 5.35 -11.91 8.50
N VAL A 120 4.42 -11.98 7.53
CA VAL A 120 2.99 -12.24 7.78
C VAL A 120 2.76 -13.69 8.22
N VAL A 121 3.45 -14.67 7.61
CA VAL A 121 3.44 -16.07 8.05
C VAL A 121 3.94 -16.19 9.49
N ASP A 122 5.09 -15.58 9.81
CA ASP A 122 5.65 -15.56 11.16
C ASP A 122 4.71 -14.91 12.18
N LEU A 123 4.01 -13.84 11.79
CA LEU A 123 3.03 -13.16 12.64
C LEU A 123 1.79 -14.04 12.90
N GLN A 124 1.34 -14.81 11.90
CA GLN A 124 0.26 -15.78 12.06
C GLN A 124 0.67 -16.94 12.97
N LEU A 125 1.90 -17.48 12.84
CA LEU A 125 2.41 -18.51 13.74
C LEU A 125 2.47 -18.02 15.19
N LEU A 126 2.89 -16.77 15.41
CA LEU A 126 2.87 -16.14 16.73
C LEU A 126 1.43 -16.00 17.27
N CYS A 127 0.48 -15.58 16.44
CA CYS A 127 -0.94 -15.48 16.81
C CYS A 127 -1.53 -16.85 17.20
N ASN A 128 -1.27 -17.89 16.42
CA ASN A 128 -1.74 -19.25 16.69
C ASN A 128 -1.15 -19.79 18.00
N SER A 129 0.15 -19.63 18.22
CA SER A 129 0.82 -20.03 19.47
C SER A 129 0.32 -19.26 20.70
N GLN A 130 -0.06 -17.99 20.52
CA GLN A 130 -0.64 -17.16 21.58
C GLN A 130 -2.04 -17.64 21.97
N ASN A 131 -2.85 -18.08 21.01
CA ASN A 131 -4.20 -18.62 21.25
C ASN A 131 -4.15 -19.96 22.00
N ASP A 132 -3.22 -20.84 21.65
CA ASP A 132 -3.07 -22.18 22.27
C ASP A 132 -2.58 -22.11 23.73
N SER A 133 -2.02 -20.97 24.15
CA SER A 133 -1.46 -20.77 25.50
C SER A 133 -2.52 -20.54 26.60
N GLY A 134 -3.81 -20.44 26.26
CA GLY A 134 -4.96 -20.49 27.19
C GLY A 134 -5.12 -19.37 28.23
N ASN A 135 -4.11 -18.51 28.42
CA ASN A 135 -4.04 -17.49 29.48
C ASN A 135 -4.24 -16.04 28.96
N ILE A 136 -4.91 -15.89 27.82
CA ILE A 136 -5.13 -14.59 27.16
C ILE A 136 -6.63 -14.33 26.96
N SER A 137 -7.02 -13.06 27.09
CA SER A 137 -8.38 -12.57 26.83
C SER A 137 -8.80 -12.85 25.39
N SER A 138 -10.04 -13.31 25.21
CA SER A 138 -10.75 -13.41 23.91
C SER A 138 -10.46 -12.22 23.00
N ASP A 139 -10.65 -11.02 23.52
CA ASP A 139 -10.55 -9.74 22.82
C ASP A 139 -9.18 -9.53 22.15
N THR A 140 -8.12 -9.95 22.85
CA THR A 140 -6.73 -9.88 22.34
C THR A 140 -6.52 -10.90 21.22
N THR A 141 -7.03 -12.12 21.35
CA THR A 141 -6.98 -13.15 20.31
C THR A 141 -7.76 -12.73 19.06
N THR A 142 -8.97 -12.21 19.22
CA THR A 142 -9.79 -11.67 18.12
C THR A 142 -9.07 -10.51 17.44
N HIS A 143 -8.56 -9.55 18.21
CA HIS A 143 -7.80 -8.41 17.69
C HIS A 143 -6.55 -8.84 16.90
N SER A 144 -5.71 -9.72 17.46
CA SER A 144 -4.50 -10.21 16.78
C SER A 144 -4.84 -10.92 15.47
N THR A 145 -5.90 -11.72 15.46
CA THR A 145 -6.39 -12.40 14.24
C THR A 145 -6.86 -11.39 13.19
N THR A 146 -7.72 -10.43 13.57
CA THR A 146 -8.19 -9.36 12.67
C THR A 146 -7.05 -8.52 12.08
N VAL A 147 -6.02 -8.20 12.88
CA VAL A 147 -4.84 -7.45 12.41
C VAL A 147 -4.05 -8.27 11.39
N VAL A 148 -3.80 -9.55 11.67
CA VAL A 148 -3.11 -10.47 10.76
C VAL A 148 -3.86 -10.55 9.41
N ASP A 149 -5.19 -10.64 9.44
CA ASP A 149 -6.00 -10.82 8.23
C ASP A 149 -6.14 -9.51 7.42
N ASN A 150 -6.17 -8.35 8.09
CA ASN A 150 -6.03 -7.06 7.42
C ASN A 150 -4.68 -6.94 6.68
N LEU A 151 -3.58 -7.37 7.32
CA LEU A 151 -2.25 -7.34 6.71
C LEU A 151 -2.16 -8.30 5.51
N LYS A 152 -2.73 -9.51 5.58
CA LYS A 152 -2.83 -10.45 4.46
C LYS A 152 -3.59 -9.85 3.28
N ASN A 153 -4.77 -9.28 3.51
CA ASN A 153 -5.60 -8.68 2.45
C ASN A 153 -4.90 -7.49 1.78
N ARG A 154 -4.18 -6.66 2.56
CA ARG A 154 -3.39 -5.55 2.02
C ARG A 154 -2.17 -6.03 1.22
N LEU A 155 -1.46 -7.07 1.69
CA LEU A 155 -0.34 -7.67 0.97
C LEU A 155 -0.80 -8.38 -0.33
N MET A 156 -1.92 -9.10 -0.29
CA MET A 156 -2.54 -9.72 -1.46
C MET A 156 -2.91 -8.68 -2.52
N SER A 157 -3.47 -7.54 -2.08
CA SER A 157 -3.81 -6.41 -2.96
C SER A 157 -2.56 -5.82 -3.63
N ALA A 158 -1.48 -5.59 -2.87
CA ALA A 158 -0.21 -5.11 -3.43
C ALA A 158 0.44 -6.13 -4.38
N THR A 159 0.38 -7.42 -4.06
CA THR A 159 0.88 -8.52 -4.91
C THR A 159 0.10 -8.60 -6.22
N LYS A 160 -1.22 -8.41 -6.18
CA LYS A 160 -2.10 -8.34 -7.36
C LYS A 160 -1.75 -7.15 -8.25
N GLU A 161 -1.70 -5.94 -7.69
CA GLU A 161 -1.33 -4.73 -8.44
C GLU A 161 0.08 -4.86 -9.06
N PHE A 162 1.03 -5.49 -8.37
CA PHE A 162 2.36 -5.74 -8.92
C PHE A 162 2.33 -6.70 -10.10
N LYS A 163 1.57 -7.80 -10.02
CA LYS A 163 1.35 -8.72 -11.15
C LYS A 163 0.69 -8.02 -12.34
N GLU A 164 -0.26 -7.12 -12.11
CA GLU A 164 -0.93 -6.34 -13.16
C GLU A 164 0.05 -5.38 -13.86
N VAL A 165 0.87 -4.66 -13.09
CA VAL A 165 1.91 -3.75 -13.63
C VAL A 165 2.96 -4.50 -14.45
N LEU A 166 3.38 -5.69 -13.99
CA LEU A 166 4.31 -6.53 -14.73
C LEU A 166 3.69 -7.11 -16.01
N THR A 167 2.43 -7.55 -15.97
CA THR A 167 1.70 -8.01 -17.17
C THR A 167 1.58 -6.88 -18.21
N MET A 168 1.20 -5.68 -17.78
CA MET A 168 1.12 -4.48 -18.64
C MET A 168 2.47 -4.11 -19.25
N ARG A 169 3.58 -4.25 -18.51
CA ARG A 169 4.94 -4.08 -19.06
C ARG A 169 5.23 -5.10 -20.16
N THR A 170 4.94 -6.38 -19.93
CA THR A 170 5.16 -7.45 -20.91
C THR A 170 4.36 -7.20 -22.21
N GLU A 171 3.10 -6.77 -22.08
CA GLU A 171 2.27 -6.37 -23.21
C GLU A 171 2.87 -5.18 -23.98
N ASN A 172 3.21 -4.09 -23.29
CA ASN A 172 3.87 -2.93 -23.89
C ASN A 172 5.18 -3.31 -24.60
N LEU A 173 5.98 -4.20 -24.00
CA LEU A 173 7.23 -4.67 -24.60
C LEU A 173 6.97 -5.43 -25.91
N LYS A 174 5.97 -6.32 -25.93
CA LYS A 174 5.55 -7.12 -27.10
C LYS A 174 4.98 -6.25 -28.21
N VAL A 175 4.14 -5.26 -27.90
CA VAL A 175 3.57 -4.30 -28.88
C VAL A 175 4.69 -3.49 -29.54
N HIS A 176 5.64 -3.00 -28.76
CA HIS A 176 6.80 -2.26 -29.27
C HIS A 176 7.71 -3.12 -30.14
N GLU A 177 7.91 -4.39 -29.78
CA GLU A 177 8.68 -5.33 -30.58
C GLU A 177 7.99 -5.65 -31.91
N ASN A 178 6.70 -5.97 -31.90
CA ASN A 178 5.91 -6.20 -33.12
C ASN A 178 5.93 -4.98 -34.05
N ARG A 179 5.68 -3.77 -33.52
CA ARG A 179 5.78 -2.53 -34.31
C ARG A 179 7.18 -2.35 -34.89
N ARG A 180 8.23 -2.65 -34.13
CA ARG A 180 9.61 -2.56 -34.63
C ARG A 180 9.90 -3.62 -35.69
N GLN A 181 9.43 -4.85 -35.57
CA GLN A 181 9.53 -5.87 -36.62
C GLN A 181 8.87 -5.41 -37.93
N LEU A 182 7.68 -4.77 -37.86
CA LEU A 182 6.99 -4.22 -39.03
C LEU A 182 7.80 -3.11 -39.75
N PHE A 183 8.45 -2.21 -39.00
CA PHE A 183 9.23 -1.11 -39.59
C PHE A 183 10.70 -1.46 -39.90
N SER A 184 11.33 -2.38 -39.18
CA SER A 184 12.73 -2.75 -39.39
C SER A 184 12.92 -3.82 -40.47
N SER A 185 11.97 -4.76 -40.62
CA SER A 185 12.04 -5.76 -41.69
C SER A 185 11.85 -5.14 -43.09
N ALA A 186 11.11 -4.04 -43.18
CA ALA A 186 11.01 -3.24 -44.41
C ALA A 186 12.35 -2.62 -44.81
N ALA A 187 13.16 -2.16 -43.85
CA ALA A 187 14.45 -1.53 -44.11
C ALA A 187 15.55 -2.52 -44.55
N SER A 188 15.43 -3.80 -44.22
CA SER A 188 16.41 -4.83 -44.58
C SER A 188 16.14 -5.55 -45.90
N LYS A 189 14.91 -5.47 -46.45
CA LYS A 189 14.57 -6.06 -47.75
C LYS A 189 14.70 -5.10 -48.94
N ASP A 190 14.49 -3.80 -48.72
CA ASP A 190 14.70 -2.74 -49.70
C ASP A 190 15.71 -1.69 -49.19
N ALA A 191 17.00 -2.00 -49.27
CA ALA A 191 18.08 -1.06 -48.98
C ALA A 191 18.29 0.02 -50.07
N THR A 192 17.27 0.28 -50.89
CA THR A 192 17.22 1.36 -51.88
C THR A 192 16.81 2.68 -51.21
N ASN A 193 17.77 3.35 -50.59
CA ASN A 193 17.64 4.65 -49.91
C ASN A 193 16.55 5.58 -50.52
N PRO A 194 15.41 5.82 -49.83
CA PRO A 194 14.32 6.62 -50.40
C PRO A 194 14.71 8.10 -50.60
N PHE A 195 15.70 8.59 -49.85
CA PHE A 195 16.22 9.96 -49.97
C PHE A 195 17.18 10.20 -51.15
N VAL A 196 17.55 9.16 -51.93
CA VAL A 196 18.41 9.33 -53.12
C VAL A 196 17.60 9.70 -54.38
N ARG A 197 16.26 9.58 -54.36
CA ARG A 197 15.38 9.88 -55.52
C ARG A 197 14.99 11.36 -55.69
N GLN A 198 15.86 12.31 -55.30
CA GLN A 198 15.66 13.74 -55.58
C GLN A 198 16.88 14.39 -56.28
N ARG A 199 17.26 13.85 -57.43
CA ARG A 199 17.92 14.64 -58.47
C ARG A 199 17.33 14.31 -59.83
N PRO A 200 16.38 15.12 -60.35
CA PRO A 200 15.98 15.03 -61.75
C PRO A 200 17.18 15.40 -62.61
N LEU A 201 17.78 14.41 -63.28
CA LEU A 201 18.67 14.65 -64.40
C LEU A 201 17.81 15.15 -65.56
N ALA A 202 17.63 16.47 -65.62
CA ALA A 202 17.01 17.13 -66.76
C ALA A 202 17.93 16.98 -67.98
N SER A 203 17.71 15.92 -68.77
CA SER A 203 18.27 15.82 -70.11
C SER A 203 17.71 16.98 -70.94
N ARG A 204 18.58 17.89 -71.36
CA ARG A 204 18.21 19.05 -72.19
C ARG A 204 17.94 18.60 -73.62
N ALA A 205 16.81 17.94 -73.83
CA ALA A 205 16.21 17.80 -75.15
C ALA A 205 15.57 19.14 -75.52
N SER A 206 16.18 19.85 -76.46
CA SER A 206 15.62 21.06 -77.05
C SER A 206 14.52 20.67 -78.04
N THR A 207 13.27 21.04 -77.79
CA THR A 207 12.35 21.70 -78.75
C THR A 207 10.93 21.88 -78.17
N ASN A 208 10.48 23.14 -78.16
CA ASN A 208 9.10 23.63 -78.36
C ASN A 208 7.90 22.74 -77.99
N ALA A 209 7.26 23.03 -76.85
CA ALA A 209 5.79 23.02 -76.70
C ALA A 209 5.38 23.92 -75.51
N SER A 210 4.16 24.47 -75.54
CA SER A 210 3.75 25.63 -74.75
C SER A 210 2.87 25.32 -73.53
N ARG A 211 3.06 26.16 -72.48
CA ARG A 211 2.04 26.63 -71.52
C ARG A 211 1.43 25.61 -70.53
N ALA A 212 1.98 25.60 -69.30
CA ALA A 212 1.28 25.21 -68.07
C ALA A 212 1.63 26.21 -66.93
N PRO A 213 0.68 26.62 -66.07
CA PRO A 213 0.92 27.62 -65.02
C PRO A 213 1.51 26.99 -63.72
N PRO A 214 2.32 27.73 -62.94
CA PRO A 214 2.84 27.26 -61.66
C PRO A 214 1.82 27.40 -60.50
N PRO A 215 1.90 26.54 -59.46
CA PRO A 215 1.06 26.63 -58.26
C PRO A 215 1.42 27.81 -57.32
N PRO A 216 0.51 28.24 -56.42
CA PRO A 216 0.32 29.66 -56.11
C PRO A 216 1.07 30.22 -54.89
N TRP A 217 2.14 29.59 -54.39
CA TRP A 217 2.80 29.98 -53.13
C TRP A 217 4.16 30.70 -53.30
N ALA A 218 4.56 31.02 -54.53
CA ALA A 218 5.77 31.79 -54.81
C ALA A 218 5.44 33.26 -55.18
N ASN A 219 5.29 34.13 -54.17
CA ASN A 219 5.36 35.58 -54.38
C ASN A 219 5.83 36.31 -53.12
N GLY A 220 6.84 37.18 -53.23
CA GLY A 220 7.26 38.07 -52.11
C GLY A 220 8.77 38.28 -51.89
N SER A 221 9.48 38.83 -52.88
CA SER A 221 10.76 39.58 -52.73
C SER A 221 12.02 38.88 -52.16
N ALA A 222 13.25 39.40 -52.30
CA ALA A 222 13.96 40.09 -53.41
C ALA A 222 15.43 40.31 -52.94
N SER A 223 16.43 40.20 -53.84
CA SER A 223 17.88 40.42 -53.56
C SER A 223 18.51 39.40 -52.58
N SER A 224 19.79 39.02 -52.58
CA SER A 224 20.93 39.14 -53.52
C SER A 224 21.88 37.95 -53.21
N SER A 225 22.90 37.56 -53.97
CA SER A 225 23.52 38.09 -55.20
C SER A 225 24.16 36.93 -56.00
N GLN A 226 24.69 37.18 -57.20
CA GLN A 226 25.51 36.22 -57.96
C GLN A 226 26.97 36.22 -57.48
N LEU A 227 27.66 35.07 -57.59
CA LEU A 227 29.10 35.03 -57.86
C LEU A 227 29.47 33.71 -58.57
N PHE A 228 30.26 33.82 -59.63
CA PHE A 228 30.54 32.75 -60.60
C PHE A 228 31.65 31.80 -60.13
N GLY A 229 31.61 30.56 -60.65
CA GLY A 229 32.63 29.54 -60.41
C GLY A 229 32.63 28.43 -61.46
N SER A 230 32.54 28.78 -62.75
CA SER A 230 32.66 27.80 -63.83
C SER A 230 34.11 27.35 -64.00
N LYS A 231 34.36 26.05 -63.86
CA LYS A 231 35.58 25.42 -64.39
C LYS A 231 35.27 24.00 -64.84
N GLN A 232 35.29 23.78 -66.15
CA GLN A 232 35.30 22.43 -66.71
C GLN A 232 36.64 21.76 -66.35
N ALA A 233 36.54 20.52 -65.88
CA ALA A 233 37.58 19.52 -66.01
C ALA A 233 36.87 18.23 -66.41
N ASP A 234 37.20 17.72 -67.59
CA ASP A 234 36.77 16.43 -68.07
C ASP A 234 37.71 15.34 -67.54
N VAL A 235 37.39 14.07 -67.83
CA VAL A 235 38.21 12.87 -67.59
C VAL A 235 38.14 12.21 -66.19
N GLU A 236 37.90 10.90 -66.30
CA GLU A 236 38.09 9.78 -65.36
C GLU A 236 36.99 9.34 -64.37
N SER A 237 36.59 8.09 -64.61
CA SER A 237 35.59 7.31 -63.87
C SER A 237 36.20 6.67 -62.61
N GLN A 238 35.35 6.45 -61.59
CA GLN A 238 35.66 5.90 -60.25
C GLN A 238 36.27 6.95 -59.29
N PRO A 239 35.54 7.27 -58.19
CA PRO A 239 35.66 6.43 -56.99
C PRO A 239 34.31 6.14 -56.29
N LEU A 240 33.22 5.97 -57.05
CA LEU A 240 31.88 5.75 -56.46
C LEU A 240 31.79 4.47 -55.60
N LEU A 241 32.55 3.43 -55.94
CA LEU A 241 32.69 2.23 -55.10
C LEU A 241 33.35 2.52 -53.75
N GLN A 242 34.35 3.40 -53.68
CA GLN A 242 35.04 3.75 -52.44
C GLN A 242 34.11 4.47 -51.46
N GLN A 243 33.29 5.40 -51.98
CA GLN A 243 32.29 6.14 -51.19
C GLN A 243 31.16 5.23 -50.68
N GLN A 244 30.73 4.26 -51.49
CA GLN A 244 29.74 3.25 -51.09
C GLN A 244 30.30 2.32 -49.99
N GLN A 245 31.59 1.98 -50.05
CA GLN A 245 32.24 1.13 -49.04
C GLN A 245 32.42 1.86 -47.69
N GLN A 246 32.70 3.18 -47.70
CA GLN A 246 32.73 4.00 -46.49
C GLN A 246 31.34 4.15 -45.83
N GLN A 247 30.27 4.27 -46.61
CA GLN A 247 28.90 4.24 -46.06
C GLN A 247 28.54 2.86 -45.46
N ARG A 248 29.01 1.75 -46.06
CA ARG A 248 28.83 0.40 -45.49
C ARG A 248 29.58 0.20 -44.16
N GLN A 249 30.71 0.88 -43.94
CA GLN A 249 31.41 0.85 -42.64
C GLN A 249 30.65 1.64 -41.57
N GLN A 250 30.10 2.82 -41.88
CA GLN A 250 29.27 3.57 -40.92
C GLN A 250 27.97 2.84 -40.54
N GLN A 251 27.35 2.09 -41.47
CA GLN A 251 26.20 1.24 -41.14
C GLN A 251 26.54 0.09 -40.19
N GLN A 252 27.75 -0.49 -40.29
CA GLN A 252 28.17 -1.59 -39.40
C GLN A 252 28.38 -1.15 -37.94
N GLN A 253 28.58 0.15 -37.68
CA GLN A 253 28.80 0.66 -36.33
C GLN A 253 27.50 1.00 -35.57
N MET A 254 26.34 1.00 -36.25
CA MET A 254 25.02 1.20 -35.64
C MET A 254 24.31 -0.11 -35.26
N VAL A 255 24.68 -1.24 -35.85
CA VAL A 255 24.13 -2.57 -35.52
C VAL A 255 24.45 -3.02 -34.07
N PRO A 256 25.68 -2.86 -33.54
CA PRO A 256 26.01 -3.35 -32.19
C PRO A 256 25.16 -2.73 -31.06
N LEU A 257 24.84 -1.44 -31.18
CA LEU A 257 23.95 -0.74 -30.24
C LEU A 257 22.51 -1.28 -30.28
N GLN A 258 22.05 -1.73 -31.44
CA GLN A 258 20.72 -2.29 -31.63
C GLN A 258 20.57 -3.66 -30.97
N ASP A 259 21.62 -4.49 -31.04
CA ASP A 259 21.62 -5.85 -30.49
C ASP A 259 21.74 -5.86 -28.96
N SER A 260 22.58 -5.02 -28.35
CA SER A 260 22.64 -4.90 -26.88
C SER A 260 21.30 -4.49 -26.27
N TYR A 261 20.56 -3.59 -26.92
CA TYR A 261 19.21 -3.21 -26.46
C TYR A 261 18.19 -4.35 -26.62
N MET A 262 18.26 -5.14 -27.69
CA MET A 262 17.43 -6.33 -27.87
C MET A 262 17.69 -7.38 -26.78
N GLN A 263 18.97 -7.63 -26.47
CA GLN A 263 19.36 -8.61 -25.45
C GLN A 263 18.88 -8.20 -24.05
N SER A 264 19.11 -6.94 -23.64
CA SER A 264 18.63 -6.40 -22.37
C SER A 264 17.10 -6.49 -22.23
N ARG A 265 16.36 -6.25 -23.33
CA ARG A 265 14.91 -6.35 -23.38
C ARG A 265 14.40 -7.79 -23.23
N ALA A 266 15.05 -8.75 -23.88
CA ALA A 266 14.72 -10.18 -23.78
C ALA A 266 15.00 -10.71 -22.36
N GLU A 267 16.14 -10.34 -21.78
CA GLU A 267 16.48 -10.65 -20.39
C GLU A 267 15.47 -10.05 -19.40
N ALA A 268 15.08 -8.78 -19.61
CA ALA A 268 14.08 -8.13 -18.79
C ALA A 268 12.70 -8.83 -18.85
N LEU A 269 12.30 -9.36 -20.02
CA LEU A 269 11.06 -10.16 -20.13
C LEU A 269 11.14 -11.47 -19.36
N HIS A 270 12.25 -12.22 -19.49
CA HIS A 270 12.44 -13.47 -18.75
C HIS A 270 12.45 -13.25 -17.23
N ASN A 271 13.11 -12.18 -16.76
CA ASN A 271 13.10 -11.80 -15.35
C ASN A 271 11.70 -11.39 -14.85
N VAL A 272 10.90 -10.72 -15.69
CA VAL A 272 9.50 -10.39 -15.39
C VAL A 272 8.62 -11.64 -15.33
N GLU A 273 8.77 -12.59 -16.26
CA GLU A 273 8.01 -13.84 -16.28
C GLU A 273 8.30 -14.71 -15.05
N SER A 274 9.58 -14.89 -14.71
CA SER A 274 10.00 -15.56 -13.46
C SER A 274 9.40 -14.89 -12.22
N THR A 275 9.38 -13.55 -12.19
CA THR A 275 8.79 -12.79 -11.08
C THR A 275 7.27 -12.96 -11.01
N ILE A 276 6.56 -12.93 -12.14
CA ILE A 276 5.11 -13.20 -12.20
C ILE A 276 4.77 -14.61 -11.69
N HIS A 277 5.61 -15.61 -11.96
CA HIS A 277 5.42 -16.97 -11.44
C HIS A 277 5.60 -17.02 -9.92
N GLU A 278 6.65 -16.41 -9.38
CA GLU A 278 6.89 -16.36 -7.92
C GLU A 278 5.77 -15.59 -7.19
N LEU A 279 5.34 -14.45 -7.72
CA LEU A 279 4.19 -13.70 -7.21
C LEU A 279 2.89 -14.50 -7.30
N SER A 280 2.72 -15.35 -8.31
CA SER A 280 1.53 -16.21 -8.42
C SER A 280 1.52 -17.31 -7.36
N ASN A 281 2.69 -17.82 -6.95
CA ASN A 281 2.81 -18.72 -5.80
C ASN A 281 2.46 -18.00 -4.49
N ILE A 282 3.02 -16.81 -4.25
CA ILE A 282 2.71 -15.98 -3.06
C ILE A 282 1.23 -15.60 -3.03
N PHE A 283 0.66 -15.19 -4.16
CA PHE A 283 -0.76 -14.85 -4.27
C PHE A 283 -1.65 -16.05 -3.98
N THR A 284 -1.30 -17.24 -4.47
CA THR A 284 -2.04 -18.48 -4.17
C THR A 284 -1.93 -18.84 -2.69
N GLN A 285 -0.74 -18.71 -2.08
CA GLN A 285 -0.53 -18.92 -0.64
C GLN A 285 -1.37 -17.96 0.21
N LEU A 286 -1.40 -16.67 -0.14
CA LEU A 286 -2.23 -15.68 0.53
C LEU A 286 -3.73 -15.96 0.32
N ALA A 287 -4.13 -16.41 -0.87
CA ALA A 287 -5.51 -16.73 -1.18
C ALA A 287 -6.02 -17.95 -0.40
N THR A 288 -5.22 -19.02 -0.28
CA THR A 288 -5.59 -20.19 0.54
C THR A 288 -5.57 -19.87 2.03
N MET A 289 -4.61 -19.07 2.48
CA MET A 289 -4.51 -18.61 3.87
C MET A 289 -5.74 -17.77 4.27
N VAL A 290 -6.16 -16.82 3.42
CA VAL A 290 -7.37 -16.01 3.65
C VAL A 290 -8.65 -16.84 3.49
N SER A 291 -8.73 -17.79 2.53
CA SER A 291 -9.94 -18.60 2.37
C SER A 291 -10.15 -19.62 3.49
N GLN A 292 -9.07 -20.17 4.06
CA GLN A 292 -9.13 -21.09 5.21
C GLN A 292 -9.65 -20.44 6.50
N GLN A 293 -9.50 -19.12 6.64
CA GLN A 293 -9.94 -18.38 7.82
C GLN A 293 -11.41 -17.92 7.74
N GLY A 294 -12.10 -18.29 6.66
CA GLY A 294 -13.46 -17.85 6.39
C GLY A 294 -13.53 -16.42 5.88
N GLU A 295 -14.68 -16.08 5.29
CA GLU A 295 -14.95 -14.76 4.73
C GLU A 295 -15.16 -13.72 5.85
N LEU A 296 -14.08 -13.27 6.49
CA LEU A 296 -14.06 -12.06 7.32
C LEU A 296 -14.12 -10.82 6.41
N ALA A 297 -15.25 -10.66 5.71
CA ALA A 297 -15.62 -9.48 4.95
C ALA A 297 -15.95 -8.32 5.92
N ILE A 298 -14.91 -7.80 6.59
CA ILE A 298 -14.89 -6.57 7.39
C ILE A 298 -16.16 -6.43 8.25
N ARG A 299 -16.47 -7.43 9.09
CA ARG A 299 -17.59 -7.34 10.04
C ARG A 299 -17.24 -6.42 11.19
N ILE A 300 -17.44 -5.13 10.95
CA ILE A 300 -17.64 -4.12 12.00
C ILE A 300 -18.80 -4.56 12.92
N ASP A 301 -19.80 -5.25 12.36
CA ASP A 301 -21.02 -5.69 13.05
C ASP A 301 -20.78 -6.77 14.11
N GLU A 302 -19.82 -7.69 13.93
CA GLU A 302 -19.66 -8.84 14.84
C GLU A 302 -19.08 -8.42 16.20
N ASN A 303 -18.27 -7.36 16.22
CA ASN A 303 -17.81 -6.71 17.47
C ASN A 303 -18.91 -5.87 18.14
N ILE A 304 -19.99 -5.50 17.43
CA ILE A 304 -21.10 -4.72 18.02
C ILE A 304 -21.94 -5.61 18.95
N ASP A 305 -22.20 -6.87 18.61
CA ASP A 305 -22.96 -7.79 19.48
C ASP A 305 -22.18 -8.17 20.76
N GLU A 306 -20.85 -8.35 20.68
CA GLU A 306 -20.01 -8.55 21.85
C GLU A 306 -19.92 -7.28 22.72
N THR A 307 -19.89 -6.09 22.08
CA THR A 307 -19.97 -4.81 22.80
C THR A 307 -21.35 -4.63 23.46
N LEU A 308 -22.43 -4.99 22.78
CA LEU A 308 -23.81 -4.92 23.28
C LEU A 308 -23.96 -5.79 24.53
N THR A 309 -23.59 -7.06 24.46
CA THR A 309 -23.71 -8.00 25.58
C THR A 309 -22.85 -7.59 26.79
N ASN A 310 -21.63 -7.08 26.56
CA ASN A 310 -20.80 -6.52 27.63
C ASN A 310 -21.38 -5.23 28.25
N VAL A 311 -21.98 -4.34 27.44
CA VAL A 311 -22.65 -3.12 27.91
C VAL A 311 -23.93 -3.43 28.67
N GLU A 312 -24.74 -4.38 28.21
CA GLU A 312 -25.94 -4.87 28.92
C GLU A 312 -25.57 -5.52 30.26
N GLY A 313 -24.50 -6.33 30.28
CA GLY A 313 -23.93 -6.89 31.51
C GLY A 313 -23.50 -5.80 32.50
N ALA A 314 -22.79 -4.78 32.02
CA ALA A 314 -22.37 -3.64 32.84
C ALA A 314 -23.57 -2.81 33.35
N GLN A 315 -24.60 -2.59 32.51
CA GLN A 315 -25.85 -1.93 32.90
C GLN A 315 -26.58 -2.73 33.98
N GLY A 316 -26.66 -4.05 33.85
CA GLY A 316 -27.23 -4.93 34.87
C GLY A 316 -26.52 -4.84 36.22
N GLN A 317 -25.19 -4.74 36.22
CA GLN A 317 -24.42 -4.50 37.45
C GLN A 317 -24.65 -3.09 38.02
N LEU A 318 -24.73 -2.05 37.18
CA LEU A 318 -25.04 -0.68 37.62
C LEU A 318 -26.42 -0.59 38.28
N VAL A 319 -27.44 -1.23 37.70
CA VAL A 319 -28.80 -1.29 38.24
C VAL A 319 -28.84 -2.04 39.57
N ARG A 320 -28.10 -3.17 39.69
CA ARG A 320 -27.95 -3.87 40.98
C ARG A 320 -27.29 -3.00 42.05
N TYR A 321 -26.24 -2.27 41.70
CA TYR A 321 -25.56 -1.35 42.62
C TYR A 321 -26.46 -0.19 43.06
N LEU A 322 -27.21 0.41 42.13
CA LEU A 322 -28.16 1.49 42.43
C LEU A 322 -29.30 1.01 43.34
N ASN A 323 -29.83 -0.19 43.11
CA ASN A 323 -30.83 -0.80 43.98
C ASN A 323 -30.28 -1.12 45.38
N SER A 324 -29.02 -1.56 45.49
CA SER A 324 -28.33 -1.79 46.77
C SER A 324 -28.08 -0.48 47.55
N ILE A 325 -27.70 0.60 46.86
CA ILE A 325 -27.63 1.95 47.47
C ILE A 325 -29.02 2.45 47.91
N SER A 326 -30.06 2.16 47.13
CA SER A 326 -31.43 2.59 47.43
C SER A 326 -31.99 1.91 48.69
N SER A 327 -31.79 0.59 48.85
CA SER A 327 -32.31 -0.16 50.00
C SER A 327 -31.73 0.33 51.33
N ASN A 328 -30.46 0.75 51.36
CA ASN A 328 -29.80 1.33 52.53
C ASN A 328 -30.48 2.61 53.04
N LYS A 329 -31.17 3.38 52.18
CA LYS A 329 -31.96 4.55 52.62
C LYS A 329 -33.16 4.14 53.48
N TRP A 330 -33.76 3.00 53.19
CA TRP A 330 -34.88 2.46 53.98
C TRP A 330 -34.41 1.80 55.29
N LEU A 331 -33.15 1.36 55.35
CA LEU A 331 -32.51 0.97 56.61
C LEU A 331 -32.21 2.20 57.49
N MET A 332 -31.66 3.28 56.90
CA MET A 332 -31.43 4.54 57.61
C MET A 332 -32.72 5.18 58.15
N ILE A 333 -33.82 5.18 57.39
CA ILE A 333 -35.09 5.77 57.86
C ILE A 333 -35.67 5.02 59.08
N LYS A 334 -35.47 3.70 59.17
CA LYS A 334 -35.88 2.88 60.32
C LYS A 334 -35.06 3.20 61.56
N ILE A 335 -33.75 3.30 61.43
CA ILE A 335 -32.84 3.66 62.54
C ILE A 335 -33.18 5.06 63.07
N PHE A 336 -33.43 6.01 62.16
CA PHE A 336 -33.84 7.37 62.52
C PHE A 336 -35.20 7.41 63.24
N PHE A 337 -36.19 6.62 62.80
CA PHE A 337 -37.48 6.51 63.48
C PHE A 337 -37.35 5.95 64.90
N VAL A 338 -36.52 4.90 65.10
CA VAL A 338 -36.25 4.35 66.43
C VAL A 338 -35.59 5.38 67.36
N LEU A 339 -34.65 6.17 66.84
CA LEU A 339 -34.04 7.28 67.62
C LEU A 339 -35.04 8.37 68.00
N ILE A 340 -35.98 8.74 67.10
CA ILE A 340 -37.03 9.71 67.44
C ILE A 340 -37.96 9.16 68.53
N VAL A 341 -38.41 7.90 68.41
CA VAL A 341 -39.27 7.28 69.42
C VAL A 341 -38.55 7.20 70.77
N PHE A 342 -37.27 6.81 70.79
CA PHE A 342 -36.46 6.81 72.00
C PHE A 342 -36.32 8.22 72.60
N LEU A 343 -36.07 9.26 71.77
CA LEU A 343 -35.97 10.64 72.23
C LEU A 343 -37.28 11.15 72.84
N VAL A 344 -38.44 10.86 72.22
CA VAL A 344 -39.75 11.24 72.76
C VAL A 344 -40.03 10.54 74.09
N ILE A 345 -39.75 9.24 74.19
CA ILE A 345 -39.87 8.49 75.46
C ILE A 345 -38.95 9.10 76.51
N PHE A 346 -37.68 9.34 76.19
CA PHE A 346 -36.73 9.96 77.12
C PHE A 346 -37.22 11.33 77.61
N LEU A 347 -37.71 12.18 76.71
CA LEU A 347 -38.23 13.51 77.07
C LEU A 347 -39.47 13.42 77.97
N VAL A 348 -40.36 12.44 77.76
CA VAL A 348 -41.60 12.27 78.56
C VAL A 348 -41.35 11.57 79.92
N PHE A 349 -40.26 10.83 80.06
CA PHE A 349 -39.94 10.08 81.30
C PHE A 349 -38.78 10.68 82.13
N VAL A 350 -38.02 11.64 81.59
CA VAL A 350 -36.86 12.28 82.27
C VAL A 350 -37.08 13.79 82.52
N ALA A 351 -38.00 14.44 81.80
CA ALA A 351 -38.56 15.73 82.18
C ALA A 351 -39.92 15.55 82.89
#